data_AF-A0A2H9RJF1-F1
#
_entry.id   AF-A0A2H9RJF1-F1
#
_cell.length_a   1.000
_cell.length_b   1.000
_cell.length_c   1.000
_cell.angle_alpha   90.00
_cell.angle_beta   90.00
_cell.angle_gamma   90.00
#
_symmetry.space_group_name_H-M   'P 1'
#
loop_
_entity.id
_entity.type
_entity.pdbx_description
1 polymer ?
#
loop_
_entity_poly.entity_id
_entity_poly.type
_entity_poly.pdbx_seq_one_letter_code
_entity_poly.pdbx_strand_id
1 'polypeptide(L)'
;MAKKENQNQPKDLIEPTPEEIKKMEEENKKISEKMIEESEEKEEKEAIKKIDESNEKKTFSEMKAEREKKEEEEKLASWAPKTQTGKDVKSGKEKDIDNILDSRKKILESEIVDSLLHIESDLLLIGQAKGKFGGGKRRAWRQTQRKTKEENVLTFSAMAVVGDKAGHVGVGYGRAKETLPAREKAIRQAKLNLIKVGRGCSHFDCSCDEKHTIPYVVEGKAGSVRVKLMPAPQGTGLVVGNEAKKILALAGVKDAYGVSNGHVRTTFNLAKAVIDALRKTTKLER
;
A
#
# COMPACT_ATOMS: atom_id res chain seq x y z
N MET A 1 73.86 45.57 -45.80
CA MET A 1 74.44 46.85 -46.25
C MET A 1 73.62 48.00 -45.70
N ALA A 2 74.28 49.12 -45.41
CA ALA A 2 73.78 50.46 -45.11
C ALA A 2 73.13 50.74 -43.72
N LYS A 3 73.75 51.70 -43.02
CA LYS A 3 73.24 52.43 -41.84
C LYS A 3 72.05 53.33 -42.22
N LYS A 4 71.15 53.59 -41.27
CA LYS A 4 70.58 54.92 -40.97
C LYS A 4 69.87 54.90 -39.62
N GLU A 5 70.18 55.91 -38.80
CA GLU A 5 69.38 56.33 -37.65
C GLU A 5 67.95 56.67 -38.10
N ASN A 6 66.97 56.42 -37.23
CA ASN A 6 65.75 57.22 -37.27
C ASN A 6 65.18 57.43 -35.87
N GLN A 7 64.85 58.69 -35.62
CA GLN A 7 64.40 59.25 -34.35
C GLN A 7 62.96 58.80 -34.06
N ASN A 8 62.74 58.32 -32.84
CA ASN A 8 61.42 58.02 -32.30
C ASN A 8 60.76 59.35 -31.87
N GLN A 9 59.73 59.78 -32.58
CA GLN A 9 58.71 60.70 -32.08
C GLN A 9 57.42 59.89 -31.81
N PRO A 10 56.70 60.15 -30.71
CA PRO A 10 55.51 59.41 -30.33
C PRO A 10 54.35 59.71 -31.30
N LYS A 11 53.69 58.67 -31.81
CA LYS A 11 52.41 58.81 -32.53
C LYS A 11 51.31 59.01 -31.51
N ASP A 12 50.52 60.06 -31.71
CA ASP A 12 49.38 60.45 -30.90
C ASP A 12 48.41 59.28 -30.66
N LEU A 13 47.99 59.12 -29.41
CA LEU A 13 46.86 58.29 -29.01
C LEU A 13 45.60 58.90 -29.62
N ILE A 14 45.07 58.27 -30.66
CA ILE A 14 43.76 58.60 -31.21
C ILE A 14 42.73 58.17 -30.17
N GLU A 15 42.10 59.12 -29.49
CA GLU A 15 40.92 58.85 -28.66
C GLU A 15 39.80 58.34 -29.59
N PRO A 16 39.15 57.19 -29.27
CA PRO A 16 38.12 56.63 -30.12
C PRO A 16 36.97 57.62 -30.26
N THR A 17 36.43 57.76 -31.48
CA THR A 17 35.33 58.69 -31.74
C THR A 17 34.08 58.29 -30.92
N PRO A 18 33.21 59.23 -30.50
CA PRO A 18 32.02 58.92 -29.70
C PRO A 18 31.07 57.88 -30.33
N GLU A 19 31.11 57.72 -31.65
CA GLU A 19 30.35 56.71 -32.39
C GLU A 19 30.98 55.31 -32.29
N GLU A 20 32.30 55.21 -32.21
CA GLU A 20 33.01 53.95 -31.99
C GLU A 20 32.83 53.46 -30.55
N ILE A 21 32.84 54.37 -29.57
CA ILE A 21 32.54 54.03 -28.17
C ILE A 21 31.10 53.51 -28.03
N LYS A 22 30.11 54.16 -28.66
CA LYS A 22 28.72 53.68 -28.66
C LYS A 22 28.55 52.33 -29.35
N LYS A 23 29.22 52.11 -30.48
CA LYS A 23 29.21 50.81 -31.15
C LYS A 23 29.84 49.73 -30.28
N MET A 24 30.97 50.01 -29.65
CA MET A 24 31.63 49.07 -28.73
C MET A 24 30.80 48.80 -27.46
N GLU A 25 30.10 49.80 -26.91
CA GLU A 25 29.17 49.62 -25.79
C GLU A 25 27.95 48.77 -26.19
N GLU A 26 27.41 48.97 -27.39
CA GLU A 26 26.27 48.21 -27.90
C GLU A 26 26.65 46.77 -28.28
N GLU A 27 27.88 46.57 -28.79
CA GLU A 27 28.46 45.24 -29.03
C GLU A 27 28.75 44.51 -27.71
N ASN A 28 29.33 45.20 -26.72
CA ASN A 28 29.57 44.64 -25.38
C ASN A 28 28.26 44.30 -24.67
N LYS A 29 27.20 45.11 -24.84
CA LYS A 29 25.87 44.83 -24.29
C LYS A 29 25.26 43.59 -24.93
N LYS A 30 25.33 43.45 -26.27
CA LYS A 30 24.89 42.24 -26.98
C LYS A 30 25.68 41.00 -26.59
N ILE A 31 26.98 41.13 -26.34
CA ILE A 31 27.83 40.03 -25.84
C ILE A 31 27.40 39.64 -24.42
N SER A 32 27.13 40.61 -23.54
CA SER A 32 26.67 40.34 -22.18
C SER A 32 25.30 39.67 -22.12
N GLU A 33 24.35 40.10 -22.97
CA GLU A 33 23.02 39.50 -23.07
C GLU A 33 23.11 38.05 -23.58
N LYS A 34 23.93 37.78 -24.60
CA LYS A 34 24.21 36.41 -25.07
C LYS A 34 24.87 35.52 -24.01
N MET A 35 25.78 36.07 -23.21
CA MET A 35 26.44 35.32 -22.14
C MET A 35 25.47 34.95 -21.01
N ILE A 36 24.51 35.82 -20.71
CA ILE A 36 23.45 35.54 -19.73
C ILE A 36 22.51 34.45 -20.27
N GLU A 37 22.08 34.55 -21.53
CA GLU A 37 21.22 33.56 -22.19
C GLU A 37 21.89 32.17 -22.27
N GLU A 38 23.18 32.11 -22.59
CA GLU A 38 23.95 30.86 -22.56
C GLU A 38 24.14 30.28 -21.15
N SER A 39 24.14 31.12 -20.11
CA SER A 39 24.25 30.68 -18.72
C SER A 39 22.91 30.13 -18.21
N GLU A 40 21.78 30.76 -18.54
CA GLU A 40 20.43 30.29 -18.23
C GLU A 40 20.13 28.97 -18.94
N GLU A 41 20.47 28.83 -20.23
CA GLU A 41 20.33 27.57 -20.96
C GLU A 41 21.20 26.44 -20.35
N LYS A 42 22.38 26.76 -19.82
CA LYS A 42 23.24 25.78 -19.15
C LYS A 42 22.66 25.34 -17.81
N GLU A 43 22.15 26.26 -17.01
CA GLU A 43 21.47 25.94 -15.76
C GLU A 43 20.19 25.11 -16.00
N GLU A 44 19.42 25.45 -17.03
CA GLU A 44 18.21 24.71 -17.40
C GLU A 44 18.55 23.30 -17.91
N LYS A 45 19.59 23.15 -18.76
CA LYS A 45 20.10 21.83 -19.20
C LYS A 45 20.67 21.02 -18.04
N GLU A 46 21.31 21.64 -17.06
CA GLU A 46 21.86 20.97 -15.89
C GLU A 46 20.74 20.54 -14.92
N ALA A 47 19.68 21.34 -14.78
CA ALA A 47 18.47 20.98 -14.04
C ALA A 47 17.74 19.80 -14.69
N ILE A 48 17.58 19.81 -16.03
CA ILE A 48 16.99 18.70 -16.79
C ILE A 48 17.83 17.42 -16.64
N LYS A 49 19.16 17.52 -16.70
CA LYS A 49 20.07 16.38 -16.46
C LYS A 49 19.93 15.81 -15.05
N LYS A 50 19.81 16.65 -14.02
CA LYS A 50 19.60 16.22 -12.63
C LYS A 50 18.25 15.52 -12.46
N ILE A 51 17.22 15.96 -13.18
CA ILE A 51 15.90 15.32 -13.20
C ILE A 51 15.97 13.96 -13.92
N ASP A 52 16.63 13.86 -15.07
CA ASP A 52 16.80 12.59 -15.80
C ASP A 52 17.62 11.57 -15.00
N GLU A 53 18.73 11.97 -14.38
CA GLU A 53 19.53 11.10 -13.50
C GLU A 53 18.76 10.63 -12.26
N SER A 54 17.82 11.45 -11.76
CA SER A 54 16.94 11.08 -10.64
C SER A 54 15.84 10.10 -11.06
N ASN A 55 15.40 10.15 -12.32
CA ASN A 55 14.39 9.26 -12.88
C ASN A 55 14.99 7.92 -13.34
N GLU A 56 16.20 7.90 -13.91
CA GLU A 56 16.88 6.65 -14.31
C GLU A 56 17.24 5.75 -13.12
N LYS A 57 17.42 6.32 -11.93
CA LYS A 57 17.77 5.58 -10.71
C LYS A 57 16.57 4.99 -9.98
N LYS A 58 15.33 5.36 -10.33
CA LYS A 58 14.14 4.74 -9.74
C LYS A 58 13.96 3.36 -10.34
N THR A 59 13.98 2.34 -9.49
CA THR A 59 13.65 0.99 -9.91
C THR A 59 12.20 0.93 -10.39
N PHE A 60 11.88 0.07 -11.37
CA PHE A 60 10.52 -0.12 -11.88
C PHE A 60 9.50 -0.39 -10.76
N SER A 61 9.92 -1.07 -9.68
CA SER A 61 9.13 -1.28 -8.47
C SER A 61 8.76 0.01 -7.75
N GLU A 62 9.69 0.95 -7.63
CA GLU A 62 9.47 2.24 -6.97
C GLU A 62 8.55 3.12 -7.80
N MET A 63 8.77 3.20 -9.12
CA MET A 63 7.88 3.92 -10.03
C MET A 63 6.45 3.39 -9.99
N LYS A 64 6.29 2.06 -9.90
CA LYS A 64 4.99 1.42 -9.77
C LYS A 64 4.32 1.77 -8.44
N ALA A 65 5.04 1.72 -7.34
CA ALA A 65 4.52 2.07 -6.02
C ALA A 65 4.11 3.56 -5.95
N GLU A 66 4.88 4.44 -6.56
CA GLU A 66 4.60 5.88 -6.62
C GLU A 66 3.33 6.17 -7.44
N ARG A 67 3.14 5.46 -8.56
CA ARG A 67 1.89 5.52 -9.33
C ARG A 67 0.69 4.99 -8.56
N GLU A 68 0.83 3.85 -7.88
CA GLU A 68 -0.24 3.27 -7.06
C GLU A 68 -0.66 4.23 -5.92
N LYS A 69 0.31 4.88 -5.26
CA LYS A 69 0.04 5.93 -4.26
C LYS A 69 -0.70 7.12 -4.85
N LYS A 70 -0.27 7.62 -6.00
CA LYS A 70 -0.93 8.74 -6.67
C LYS A 70 -2.39 8.40 -7.05
N GLU A 71 -2.63 7.19 -7.54
CA GLU A 71 -3.98 6.71 -7.83
C GLU A 71 -4.85 6.57 -6.57
N GLU A 72 -4.27 6.23 -5.41
CA GLU A 72 -4.98 6.22 -4.11
C GLU A 72 -5.30 7.64 -3.63
N GLU A 73 -4.36 8.57 -3.75
CA GLU A 73 -4.57 9.99 -3.41
C GLU A 73 -5.67 10.63 -4.26
N GLU A 74 -5.69 10.36 -5.58
CA GLU A 74 -6.75 10.83 -6.48
C GLU A 74 -8.13 10.26 -6.10
N LYS A 75 -8.18 8.99 -5.68
CA LYS A 75 -9.43 8.36 -5.18
C LYS A 75 -9.90 9.02 -3.88
N LEU A 76 -8.98 9.34 -2.97
CA LEU A 76 -9.31 10.02 -1.72
C LEU A 76 -9.77 11.46 -1.96
N ALA A 77 -9.14 12.18 -2.90
CA ALA A 77 -9.54 13.52 -3.29
C ALA A 77 -10.96 13.56 -3.89
N SER A 78 -11.29 12.57 -4.73
CA SER A 78 -12.61 12.45 -5.35
C SER A 78 -13.71 11.88 -4.43
N TRP A 79 -13.35 11.38 -3.24
CA TRP A 79 -14.32 10.79 -2.31
C TRP A 79 -15.29 11.82 -1.74
N ALA A 80 -16.58 11.66 -2.02
CA ALA A 80 -17.67 12.43 -1.40
C ALA A 80 -18.41 11.55 -0.36
N PRO A 81 -18.22 11.80 0.95
CA PRO A 81 -18.80 10.95 1.99
C PRO A 81 -20.33 11.10 2.07
N LYS A 82 -21.02 9.97 2.21
CA LYS A 82 -22.49 9.93 2.30
C LYS A 82 -22.96 9.72 3.73
N THR A 83 -22.22 8.92 4.48
CA THR A 83 -22.48 8.59 5.89
C THR A 83 -22.01 9.70 6.83
N GLN A 84 -22.63 9.78 8.01
CA GLN A 84 -22.18 10.68 9.07
C GLN A 84 -20.73 10.38 9.49
N THR A 85 -20.39 9.11 9.68
CA THR A 85 -19.02 8.67 9.99
C THR A 85 -18.03 9.13 8.91
N GLY A 86 -18.38 9.01 7.63
CA GLY A 86 -17.53 9.48 6.53
C GLY A 86 -17.33 11.00 6.56
N LYS A 87 -18.39 11.77 6.88
CA LYS A 87 -18.29 13.23 7.01
C LYS A 87 -17.41 13.62 8.20
N ASP A 88 -17.57 12.94 9.34
CA ASP A 88 -16.78 13.22 10.55
C ASP A 88 -15.29 12.93 10.32
N VAL A 89 -14.96 11.81 9.67
CA VAL A 89 -13.59 11.44 9.28
C VAL A 89 -13.02 12.42 8.27
N LYS A 90 -13.77 12.76 7.21
CA LYS A 90 -13.33 13.75 6.21
C LYS A 90 -13.14 15.15 6.82
N SER A 91 -13.93 15.51 7.83
CA SER A 91 -13.77 16.76 8.58
C SER A 91 -12.63 16.72 9.60
N GLY A 92 -12.00 15.57 9.82
CA GLY A 92 -10.89 15.39 10.77
C GLY A 92 -11.30 15.32 12.24
N LYS A 93 -12.61 15.15 12.54
CA LYS A 93 -13.10 14.98 13.92
C LYS A 93 -12.65 13.64 14.52
N GLU A 94 -12.66 12.59 13.71
CA GLU A 94 -12.20 11.25 14.08
C GLU A 94 -10.92 10.95 13.31
N LYS A 95 -9.80 10.84 14.03
CA LYS A 95 -8.48 10.52 13.48
C LYS A 95 -8.07 9.07 13.71
N ASP A 96 -8.67 8.42 14.70
CA ASP A 96 -8.35 7.05 15.09
C ASP A 96 -9.49 6.11 14.72
N ILE A 97 -9.14 5.01 14.06
CA ILE A 97 -10.08 3.95 13.70
C ILE A 97 -10.65 3.25 14.94
N ASP A 98 -9.87 3.20 16.02
CA ASP A 98 -10.23 2.53 17.27
C ASP A 98 -11.50 3.15 17.89
N ASN A 99 -11.63 4.48 17.87
CA ASN A 99 -12.82 5.18 18.36
C ASN A 99 -14.09 4.76 17.59
N ILE A 100 -13.97 4.54 16.29
CA ILE A 100 -15.08 4.12 15.42
C ILE A 100 -15.48 2.67 15.75
N LEU A 101 -14.49 1.79 15.97
CA LEU A 101 -14.74 0.39 16.30
C LEU A 101 -15.31 0.22 17.73
N ASP A 102 -14.80 0.97 18.71
CA ASP A 102 -15.23 0.91 20.10
C ASP A 102 -16.62 1.52 20.29
N SER A 103 -16.96 2.58 19.53
CA SER A 103 -18.32 3.14 19.46
C SER A 103 -19.33 2.21 18.76
N ARG A 104 -18.87 1.05 18.23
CA ARG A 104 -19.67 0.05 17.50
C ARG A 104 -20.43 0.62 16.31
N LYS A 105 -19.96 1.75 15.75
CA LYS A 105 -20.49 2.30 14.50
C LYS A 105 -20.09 1.39 13.35
N LYS A 106 -21.02 1.13 12.43
CA LYS A 106 -20.73 0.31 11.24
C LYS A 106 -19.98 1.13 10.20
N ILE A 107 -18.90 0.57 9.67
CA ILE A 107 -18.18 1.12 8.53
C ILE A 107 -18.91 0.69 7.26
N LEU A 108 -19.40 1.65 6.48
CA LEU A 108 -20.16 1.40 5.24
C LEU A 108 -19.42 1.88 3.98
N GLU A 109 -18.42 2.73 4.16
CA GLU A 109 -17.56 3.28 3.11
C GLU A 109 -16.14 2.74 3.33
N SER A 110 -15.51 2.19 2.30
CA SER A 110 -14.16 1.63 2.40
C SER A 110 -13.10 2.73 2.51
N GLU A 111 -13.42 3.87 1.93
CA GLU A 111 -12.60 5.08 1.84
C GLU A 111 -12.29 5.65 3.23
N ILE A 112 -13.19 5.43 4.21
CA ILE A 112 -12.95 5.76 5.62
C ILE A 112 -11.67 5.07 6.10
N VAL A 113 -11.53 3.78 5.81
CA VAL A 113 -10.36 3.01 6.28
C VAL A 113 -9.11 3.43 5.52
N ASP A 114 -9.23 3.73 4.23
CA ASP A 114 -8.13 4.18 3.38
C ASP A 114 -7.59 5.55 3.79
N SER A 115 -8.45 6.42 4.31
CA SER A 115 -8.03 7.74 4.84
C SER A 115 -7.33 7.66 6.19
N LEU A 116 -7.65 6.65 7.00
CA LEU A 116 -7.19 6.54 8.39
C LEU A 116 -5.98 5.63 8.57
N LEU A 117 -5.85 4.58 7.74
CA LEU A 117 -4.85 3.54 7.90
C LEU A 117 -4.11 3.26 6.59
N HIS A 118 -2.84 2.90 6.70
CA HIS A 118 -2.09 2.27 5.62
C HIS A 118 -2.30 0.76 5.68
N ILE A 119 -2.93 0.20 4.66
CA ILE A 119 -3.47 -1.14 4.73
C ILE A 119 -2.83 -2.03 3.66
N GLU A 120 -2.32 -3.17 4.08
CA GLU A 120 -1.87 -4.22 3.17
C GLU A 120 -3.03 -5.16 2.85
N SER A 121 -3.05 -5.68 1.61
CA SER A 121 -4.03 -6.67 1.18
C SER A 121 -3.37 -7.91 0.61
N ASP A 122 -3.88 -9.08 0.99
CA ASP A 122 -3.47 -10.38 0.46
C ASP A 122 -4.71 -11.21 0.08
N LEU A 123 -4.53 -12.15 -0.85
CA LEU A 123 -5.58 -13.05 -1.30
C LEU A 123 -5.42 -14.44 -0.68
N LEU A 124 -6.54 -14.98 -0.22
CA LEU A 124 -6.61 -16.37 0.25
C LEU A 124 -6.78 -17.32 -0.93
N LEU A 125 -6.18 -18.51 -0.79
CA LEU A 125 -6.25 -19.55 -1.81
C LEU A 125 -7.52 -20.39 -1.62
N ILE A 126 -8.55 -20.12 -2.41
CA ILE A 126 -9.85 -20.80 -2.30
C ILE A 126 -10.07 -21.81 -3.43
N GLY A 127 -9.62 -21.49 -4.63
CA GLY A 127 -9.80 -22.34 -5.78
C GLY A 127 -8.88 -23.55 -5.76
N GLN A 128 -9.26 -24.54 -6.55
CA GLN A 128 -8.38 -25.64 -6.93
C GLN A 128 -8.29 -25.67 -8.45
N ALA A 129 -7.08 -25.66 -8.98
CA ALA A 129 -6.83 -26.07 -10.35
C ALA A 129 -6.99 -27.59 -10.42
N LYS A 130 -7.79 -28.12 -11.34
CA LYS A 130 -7.80 -29.57 -11.56
C LYS A 130 -6.52 -29.96 -12.28
N GLY A 131 -5.64 -30.73 -11.64
CA GLY A 131 -4.50 -31.36 -12.31
C GLY A 131 -4.92 -32.64 -13.03
N LYS A 132 -4.02 -33.15 -13.89
CA LYS A 132 -4.22 -34.32 -14.75
C LYS A 132 -4.59 -35.60 -13.97
N PHE A 133 -4.19 -35.71 -12.70
CA PHE A 133 -4.42 -36.87 -11.83
C PHE A 133 -5.20 -36.55 -10.54
N GLY A 134 -6.10 -35.56 -10.58
CA GLY A 134 -6.92 -35.21 -9.41
C GLY A 134 -6.18 -34.45 -8.29
N GLY A 135 -4.84 -34.41 -8.32
CA GLY A 135 -4.03 -33.49 -7.53
C GLY A 135 -4.16 -32.07 -8.06
N GLY A 136 -4.68 -31.15 -7.24
CA GLY A 136 -4.94 -29.78 -7.65
C GLY A 136 -4.14 -28.74 -6.89
N LYS A 137 -3.38 -27.90 -7.61
CA LYS A 137 -2.75 -26.70 -7.02
C LYS A 137 -3.83 -25.71 -6.59
N ARG A 138 -3.67 -25.08 -5.42
CA ARG A 138 -4.61 -24.06 -4.95
C ARG A 138 -4.46 -22.77 -5.77
N ARG A 139 -5.57 -22.07 -6.00
CA ARG A 139 -5.63 -20.77 -6.70
C ARG A 139 -6.33 -19.72 -5.83
N ALA A 140 -6.03 -18.44 -6.05
CA ALA A 140 -6.66 -17.34 -5.33
C ALA A 140 -8.17 -17.23 -5.62
N TRP A 141 -8.61 -17.54 -6.84
CA TRP A 141 -10.01 -17.50 -7.23
C TRP A 141 -10.64 -18.89 -7.33
N ARG A 142 -11.90 -19.00 -6.95
CA ARG A 142 -12.75 -20.18 -7.16
C ARG A 142 -13.72 -19.91 -8.30
N GLN A 143 -13.65 -20.71 -9.36
CA GLN A 143 -14.65 -20.69 -10.42
C GLN A 143 -15.87 -21.52 -9.98
N THR A 144 -17.06 -20.99 -10.20
CA THR A 144 -18.34 -21.68 -9.99
C THR A 144 -19.20 -21.48 -11.22
N GLN A 145 -19.97 -22.49 -11.59
CA GLN A 145 -20.81 -22.49 -12.77
C GLN A 145 -22.26 -22.77 -12.36
N ARG A 146 -23.19 -21.94 -12.84
CA ARG A 146 -24.62 -22.22 -12.76
C ARG A 146 -25.07 -22.68 -14.14
N LYS A 147 -25.72 -23.85 -14.22
CA LYS A 147 -26.33 -24.32 -15.46
C LYS A 147 -27.64 -23.57 -15.71
N THR A 148 -27.82 -23.07 -16.92
CA THR A 148 -29.05 -22.41 -17.39
C THR A 148 -29.48 -23.04 -18.71
N LYS A 149 -30.70 -22.76 -19.19
CA LYS A 149 -31.26 -23.40 -20.39
C LYS A 149 -30.44 -23.10 -21.65
N GLU A 150 -29.89 -21.89 -21.76
CA GLU A 150 -29.13 -21.43 -22.92
C GLU A 150 -27.64 -21.71 -22.74
N GLU A 151 -26.99 -20.99 -21.83
CA GLU A 151 -25.56 -21.10 -21.58
C GLU A 151 -25.28 -21.40 -20.10
N ASN A 152 -24.11 -21.95 -19.80
CA ASN A 152 -23.65 -22.09 -18.45
C ASN A 152 -22.99 -20.80 -17.94
N VAL A 153 -23.61 -20.12 -16.98
CA VAL A 153 -23.08 -18.86 -16.44
C VAL A 153 -21.92 -19.14 -15.48
N LEU A 154 -20.73 -18.72 -15.89
CA LEU A 154 -19.52 -18.76 -15.08
C LEU A 154 -19.42 -17.56 -14.14
N THR A 155 -18.83 -17.79 -12.99
CA THR A 155 -18.64 -16.79 -11.95
C THR A 155 -17.37 -17.08 -11.18
N PHE A 156 -16.64 -16.02 -10.84
CA PHE A 156 -15.42 -16.10 -10.06
C PHE A 156 -15.66 -15.52 -8.68
N SER A 157 -15.17 -16.25 -7.69
CA SER A 157 -15.22 -15.88 -6.28
C SER A 157 -13.80 -15.71 -5.77
N ALA A 158 -13.56 -14.63 -5.03
CA ALA A 158 -12.28 -14.33 -4.37
C ALA A 158 -12.53 -13.99 -2.90
N MET A 159 -11.49 -14.13 -2.08
CA MET A 159 -11.50 -13.75 -0.67
C MET A 159 -10.19 -13.07 -0.37
N ALA A 160 -10.31 -11.86 0.17
CA ALA A 160 -9.20 -11.01 0.50
C ALA A 160 -9.13 -10.86 2.02
N VAL A 161 -7.90 -10.76 2.50
CA VAL A 161 -7.59 -10.33 3.86
C VAL A 161 -6.90 -8.99 3.74
N VAL A 162 -7.23 -8.12 4.67
CA VAL A 162 -6.82 -6.72 4.71
C VAL A 162 -6.39 -6.44 6.14
N GLY A 163 -5.26 -5.79 6.33
CA GLY A 163 -4.76 -5.48 7.68
C GLY A 163 -3.54 -4.55 7.68
N ASP A 164 -3.28 -3.97 8.84
CA ASP A 164 -2.25 -2.94 9.06
C ASP A 164 -1.04 -3.46 9.85
N LYS A 165 -1.00 -4.77 10.16
CA LYS A 165 -0.01 -5.40 11.05
C LYS A 165 0.08 -4.78 12.45
N ALA A 166 -0.86 -3.91 12.82
CA ALA A 166 -0.89 -3.18 14.08
C ALA A 166 -2.10 -3.55 14.95
N GLY A 167 -2.83 -4.60 14.59
CA GLY A 167 -3.96 -5.11 15.37
C GLY A 167 -5.31 -4.93 14.66
N HIS A 168 -5.34 -4.47 13.41
CA HIS A 168 -6.55 -4.41 12.62
C HIS A 168 -6.52 -5.45 11.50
N VAL A 169 -7.59 -6.24 11.42
CA VAL A 169 -7.74 -7.23 10.35
C VAL A 169 -9.18 -7.32 9.89
N GLY A 170 -9.35 -7.41 8.58
CA GLY A 170 -10.64 -7.56 7.92
C GLY A 170 -10.58 -8.66 6.88
N VAL A 171 -11.70 -9.36 6.71
CA VAL A 171 -11.84 -10.41 5.69
C VAL A 171 -13.09 -10.16 4.87
N GLY A 172 -12.93 -10.25 3.55
CA GLY A 172 -13.96 -9.93 2.59
C GLY A 172 -14.13 -11.00 1.54
N TYR A 173 -15.36 -11.18 1.10
CA TYR A 173 -15.73 -12.10 0.03
C TYR A 173 -16.28 -11.31 -1.15
N GLY A 174 -15.74 -11.58 -2.34
CA GLY A 174 -16.17 -10.97 -3.59
C GLY A 174 -16.57 -12.03 -4.60
N ARG A 175 -17.62 -11.73 -5.38
CA ARG A 175 -18.08 -12.57 -6.49
C ARG A 175 -18.45 -11.69 -7.69
N ALA A 176 -17.97 -12.07 -8.87
CA ALA A 176 -18.24 -11.37 -10.12
C ALA A 176 -18.20 -12.32 -11.33
N LYS A 177 -18.48 -11.78 -12.52
CA LYS A 177 -18.35 -12.50 -13.80
C LYS A 177 -16.89 -12.68 -14.23
N GLU A 178 -16.00 -11.84 -13.74
CA GLU A 178 -14.55 -11.84 -14.02
C GLU A 178 -13.73 -11.85 -12.72
N THR A 179 -12.40 -12.05 -12.84
CA THR A 179 -11.50 -12.21 -11.69
C THR A 179 -11.12 -10.89 -11.01
N LEU A 180 -10.78 -9.86 -11.78
CA LEU A 180 -10.41 -8.53 -11.26
C LEU A 180 -11.54 -7.86 -10.46
N PRO A 181 -12.78 -7.73 -10.97
CA PRO A 181 -13.86 -7.15 -10.19
C PRO A 181 -14.25 -8.01 -8.99
N ALA A 182 -14.01 -9.33 -9.00
CA ALA A 182 -14.20 -10.17 -7.82
C ALA A 182 -13.15 -9.87 -6.74
N ARG A 183 -11.89 -9.62 -7.13
CA ARG A 183 -10.80 -9.21 -6.23
C ARG A 183 -11.12 -7.86 -5.57
N GLU A 184 -11.47 -6.85 -6.36
CA GLU A 184 -11.79 -5.50 -5.87
C GLU A 184 -12.98 -5.52 -4.89
N LYS A 185 -14.04 -6.26 -5.23
CA LYS A 185 -15.18 -6.46 -4.32
C LYS A 185 -14.78 -7.13 -3.02
N ALA A 186 -13.86 -8.10 -3.07
CA ALA A 186 -13.38 -8.78 -1.88
C ALA A 186 -12.56 -7.82 -0.99
N ILE A 187 -11.67 -7.02 -1.57
CA ILE A 187 -10.86 -6.02 -0.84
C ILE A 187 -11.78 -4.97 -0.21
N ARG A 188 -12.72 -4.41 -0.98
CA ARG A 188 -13.71 -3.45 -0.48
C ARG A 188 -14.49 -4.01 0.70
N GLN A 189 -15.00 -5.23 0.58
CA GLN A 189 -15.75 -5.89 1.66
C GLN A 189 -14.88 -6.18 2.89
N ALA A 190 -13.58 -6.45 2.70
CA ALA A 190 -12.65 -6.69 3.79
C ALA A 190 -12.40 -5.42 4.60
N LYS A 191 -12.23 -4.27 3.93
CA LYS A 191 -12.11 -2.94 4.57
C LYS A 191 -13.35 -2.62 5.42
N LEU A 192 -14.55 -2.90 4.91
CA LEU A 192 -15.80 -2.69 5.66
C LEU A 192 -15.94 -3.60 6.90
N ASN A 193 -15.33 -4.79 6.85
CA ASN A 193 -15.39 -5.79 7.91
C ASN A 193 -14.13 -5.76 8.81
N LEU A 194 -13.56 -4.59 9.04
CA LEU A 194 -12.38 -4.44 9.89
C LEU A 194 -12.72 -4.76 11.35
N ILE A 195 -11.82 -5.49 12.01
CA ILE A 195 -11.95 -5.92 13.40
C ILE A 195 -10.65 -5.58 14.12
N LYS A 196 -10.82 -5.06 15.34
CA LYS A 196 -9.74 -4.85 16.31
C LYS A 196 -9.36 -6.17 16.98
N VAL A 197 -8.07 -6.46 17.02
CA VAL A 197 -7.47 -7.66 17.60
C VAL A 197 -6.72 -7.28 18.88
N GLY A 198 -7.11 -7.89 20.00
CA GLY A 198 -6.36 -7.80 21.24
C GLY A 198 -5.04 -8.56 21.10
N ARG A 199 -3.93 -7.84 21.18
CA ARG A 199 -2.56 -8.39 21.20
C ARG A 199 -1.96 -8.18 22.57
N GLY A 200 -1.20 -9.17 23.04
CA GLY A 200 -0.56 -9.13 24.34
C GLY A 200 0.64 -10.05 24.41
N CYS A 201 1.31 -10.03 25.55
CA CYS A 201 2.26 -11.04 25.95
C CYS A 201 1.61 -11.85 27.09
N SER A 202 1.34 -13.13 26.86
CA SER A 202 0.70 -13.98 27.89
C SER A 202 1.16 -15.42 27.87
N HIS A 203 2.31 -15.70 27.23
CA HIS A 203 2.95 -16.98 27.45
C HIS A 203 3.61 -16.98 28.83
N PHE A 204 3.45 -18.05 29.61
CA PHE A 204 3.99 -18.12 30.98
C PHE A 204 5.52 -17.91 31.04
N ASP A 205 6.20 -18.24 29.94
CA ASP A 205 7.65 -18.20 29.77
C ASP A 205 8.19 -16.92 29.11
N CYS A 206 7.33 -15.96 28.71
CA CYS A 206 7.79 -14.66 28.18
C CYS A 206 7.48 -13.55 29.19
N SER A 207 8.52 -12.84 29.62
CA SER A 207 8.42 -11.63 30.44
C SER A 207 8.54 -10.34 29.59
N CYS A 208 8.28 -10.45 28.29
CA CYS A 208 8.46 -9.36 27.34
C CYS A 208 7.24 -8.41 27.31
N ASP A 209 7.46 -7.10 27.22
CA ASP A 209 6.37 -6.09 27.11
C ASP A 209 5.84 -5.94 25.68
N GLU A 210 6.45 -6.62 24.71
CA GLU A 210 6.02 -6.57 23.31
C GLU A 210 4.70 -7.32 23.08
N LYS A 211 3.74 -6.65 22.44
CA LYS A 211 2.46 -7.23 22.00
C LYS A 211 2.64 -8.08 20.74
N HIS A 212 3.31 -9.22 20.88
CA HIS A 212 3.67 -10.12 19.79
C HIS A 212 2.70 -11.30 19.63
N THR A 213 1.99 -11.70 20.69
CA THR A 213 1.08 -12.86 20.71
C THR A 213 -0.36 -12.50 21.10
N ILE A 214 -1.19 -13.52 21.30
CA ILE A 214 -2.60 -13.42 21.71
C ILE A 214 -2.66 -13.46 23.25
N PRO A 215 -3.50 -12.66 23.92
CA PRO A 215 -3.51 -12.54 25.37
C PRO A 215 -4.02 -13.79 26.11
N TYR A 216 -4.83 -14.65 25.51
CA TYR A 216 -5.30 -15.88 26.14
C TYR A 216 -5.75 -16.88 25.08
N VAL A 217 -6.00 -18.10 25.52
CA VAL A 217 -6.47 -19.17 24.63
C VAL A 217 -7.88 -18.83 24.13
N VAL A 218 -8.03 -18.69 22.81
CA VAL A 218 -9.31 -18.37 22.16
C VAL A 218 -9.73 -19.47 21.21
N GLU A 219 -11.03 -19.75 21.18
CA GLU A 219 -11.62 -20.67 20.22
C GLU A 219 -12.66 -19.95 19.35
N GLY A 220 -12.53 -20.08 18.03
CA GLY A 220 -13.46 -19.59 17.02
C GLY A 220 -14.10 -20.72 16.23
N LYS A 221 -15.34 -20.53 15.79
CA LYS A 221 -16.10 -21.55 15.05
C LYS A 221 -16.77 -20.94 13.83
N ALA A 222 -16.71 -21.65 12.71
CA ALA A 222 -17.53 -21.36 11.54
C ALA A 222 -17.92 -22.65 10.81
N GLY A 223 -19.22 -22.93 10.76
CA GLY A 223 -19.72 -24.21 10.24
C GLY A 223 -19.18 -25.40 11.06
N SER A 224 -18.54 -26.35 10.38
CA SER A 224 -17.89 -27.52 11.00
C SER A 224 -16.44 -27.28 11.42
N VAL A 225 -15.85 -26.12 11.09
CA VAL A 225 -14.46 -25.80 11.40
C VAL A 225 -14.37 -25.10 12.75
N ARG A 226 -13.48 -25.60 13.60
CA ARG A 226 -13.10 -25.00 14.89
C ARG A 226 -11.62 -24.65 14.85
N VAL A 227 -11.26 -23.45 15.28
CA VAL A 227 -9.87 -22.99 15.36
C VAL A 227 -9.62 -22.54 16.79
N LYS A 228 -8.63 -23.17 17.42
CA LYS A 228 -8.12 -22.80 18.73
C LYS A 228 -6.79 -22.11 18.54
N LEU A 229 -6.66 -20.87 19.01
CA LEU A 229 -5.40 -20.12 19.05
C LEU A 229 -4.91 -20.04 20.49
N MET A 230 -3.62 -20.26 20.69
CA MET A 230 -2.96 -20.27 21.99
C MET A 230 -1.74 -19.34 21.96
N PRO A 231 -1.44 -18.65 23.07
CA PRO A 231 -0.24 -17.82 23.17
C PRO A 231 1.01 -18.67 22.94
N ALA A 232 2.02 -18.08 22.32
CA ALA A 232 3.33 -18.69 22.07
C ALA A 232 4.44 -17.77 22.61
N PRO A 233 5.59 -18.33 23.00
CA PRO A 233 6.74 -17.50 23.40
C PRO A 233 7.34 -16.82 22.17
N GLN A 234 8.10 -15.74 22.41
CA GLN A 234 8.73 -14.95 21.35
C GLN A 234 9.68 -15.81 20.51
N GLY A 235 9.60 -15.69 19.18
CA GLY A 235 10.47 -16.40 18.24
C GLY A 235 9.96 -17.76 17.78
N THR A 236 8.79 -18.19 18.26
CA THR A 236 8.11 -19.42 17.80
C THR A 236 7.61 -19.28 16.36
N GLY A 237 7.22 -18.05 15.98
CA GLY A 237 6.51 -17.74 14.76
C GLY A 237 5.06 -18.25 14.76
N LEU A 238 4.44 -18.14 13.58
CA LEU A 238 3.06 -18.58 13.35
C LEU A 238 3.01 -20.08 13.00
N VAL A 239 2.72 -20.91 13.99
CA VAL A 239 2.55 -22.36 13.85
C VAL A 239 1.08 -22.68 13.56
N VAL A 240 0.65 -22.31 12.36
CA VAL A 240 -0.72 -22.49 11.85
C VAL A 240 -0.73 -22.84 10.37
N GLY A 241 -1.86 -23.32 9.86
CA GLY A 241 -2.05 -23.54 8.42
C GLY A 241 -1.82 -22.27 7.59
N ASN A 242 -1.32 -22.43 6.35
CA ASN A 242 -0.87 -21.34 5.49
C ASN A 242 -1.88 -20.20 5.32
N GLU A 243 -3.17 -20.50 5.14
CA GLU A 243 -4.19 -19.46 4.98
C GLU A 243 -4.53 -18.74 6.30
N ALA A 244 -4.45 -19.43 7.43
CA ALA A 244 -4.58 -18.79 8.74
C ALA A 244 -3.35 -17.93 9.06
N LYS A 245 -2.15 -18.36 8.64
CA LYS A 245 -0.90 -17.62 8.78
C LYS A 245 -0.97 -16.25 8.12
N LYS A 246 -1.51 -16.17 6.90
CA LYS A 246 -1.76 -14.90 6.19
C LYS A 246 -2.64 -13.95 7.00
N ILE A 247 -3.69 -14.47 7.63
CA ILE A 247 -4.62 -13.67 8.46
C ILE A 247 -3.94 -13.15 9.71
N LEU A 248 -3.24 -14.02 10.44
CA LEU A 248 -2.55 -13.65 11.69
C LEU A 248 -1.39 -12.68 11.43
N ALA A 249 -0.65 -12.86 10.34
CA ALA A 249 0.42 -11.96 9.95
C ALA A 249 -0.10 -10.53 9.67
N LEU A 250 -1.19 -10.41 8.93
CA LEU A 250 -1.83 -9.10 8.65
C LEU A 250 -2.49 -8.49 9.89
N ALA A 251 -2.92 -9.32 10.85
CA ALA A 251 -3.39 -8.85 12.15
C ALA A 251 -2.26 -8.33 13.06
N GLY A 252 -0.98 -8.53 12.70
CA GLY A 252 0.15 -8.11 13.52
C GLY A 252 0.49 -9.07 14.66
N VAL A 253 0.04 -10.32 14.57
CA VAL A 253 0.43 -11.41 15.48
C VAL A 253 1.68 -12.06 14.90
N LYS A 254 2.78 -12.06 15.66
CA LYS A 254 4.06 -12.65 15.25
C LYS A 254 4.16 -14.12 15.65
N ASP A 255 3.72 -14.43 16.87
CA ASP A 255 3.86 -15.76 17.46
C ASP A 255 2.51 -16.26 17.95
N ALA A 256 2.11 -17.46 17.49
CA ALA A 256 0.91 -18.12 17.97
C ALA A 256 0.95 -19.61 17.62
N TYR A 257 0.50 -20.45 18.55
CA TYR A 257 0.11 -21.81 18.25
C TYR A 257 -1.33 -21.83 17.80
N GLY A 258 -1.65 -22.58 16.75
CA GLY A 258 -3.05 -22.78 16.38
C GLY A 258 -3.35 -24.19 15.93
N VAL A 259 -4.46 -24.70 16.43
CA VAL A 259 -4.97 -26.03 16.10
C VAL A 259 -6.32 -25.84 15.41
N SER A 260 -6.47 -26.42 14.22
CA SER A 260 -7.71 -26.37 13.43
C SER A 260 -8.32 -27.76 13.30
N ASN A 261 -9.58 -27.91 13.72
CA ASN A 261 -10.31 -29.17 13.68
C ASN A 261 -11.51 -29.05 12.72
N GLY A 262 -11.85 -30.15 12.05
CA GLY A 262 -12.98 -30.24 11.11
C GLY A 262 -12.56 -30.18 9.64
N HIS A 263 -13.45 -29.73 8.76
CA HIS A 263 -13.19 -29.66 7.32
C HIS A 263 -12.36 -28.42 6.94
N VAL A 264 -11.09 -28.41 7.32
CA VAL A 264 -10.13 -27.30 7.14
C VAL A 264 -9.89 -26.94 5.67
N ARG A 265 -10.12 -27.89 4.75
CA ARG A 265 -9.98 -27.69 3.29
C ARG A 265 -10.82 -26.50 2.77
N THR A 266 -11.95 -26.23 3.41
CA THR A 266 -12.84 -25.11 3.07
C THR A 266 -12.31 -23.81 3.68
N THR A 267 -11.51 -23.07 2.92
CA THR A 267 -10.86 -21.83 3.39
C THR A 267 -11.82 -20.72 3.77
N PHE A 268 -13.02 -20.67 3.18
CA PHE A 268 -14.05 -19.72 3.59
C PHE A 268 -14.42 -19.84 5.06
N ASN A 269 -14.60 -21.09 5.52
CA ASN A 269 -14.99 -21.36 6.90
C ASN A 269 -13.79 -21.20 7.82
N LEU A 270 -12.61 -21.65 7.40
CA LEU A 270 -11.39 -21.46 8.17
C LEU A 270 -11.13 -19.97 8.46
N ALA A 271 -11.17 -19.11 7.43
CA ALA A 271 -10.92 -17.69 7.59
C ALA A 271 -11.96 -17.02 8.50
N LYS A 272 -13.24 -17.38 8.37
CA LYS A 272 -14.30 -16.90 9.27
C LYS A 272 -14.11 -17.38 10.71
N ALA A 273 -13.67 -18.62 10.91
CA ALA A 273 -13.39 -19.16 12.25
C ALA A 273 -12.21 -18.46 12.91
N VAL A 274 -11.13 -18.18 12.16
CA VAL A 274 -9.98 -17.40 12.65
C VAL A 274 -10.44 -16.00 13.06
N ILE A 275 -11.22 -15.32 12.22
CA ILE A 275 -11.75 -13.99 12.53
C ILE A 275 -12.67 -14.01 13.76
N ASP A 276 -13.52 -15.03 13.94
CA ASP A 276 -14.33 -15.15 15.15
C ASP A 276 -13.48 -15.39 16.40
N ALA A 277 -12.39 -16.16 16.29
CA ALA A 277 -11.42 -16.34 17.38
C ALA A 277 -10.75 -15.01 17.75
N LEU A 278 -10.26 -14.26 16.75
CA LEU A 278 -9.64 -12.95 16.96
C LEU A 278 -10.64 -11.94 17.53
N ARG A 279 -11.89 -11.91 17.08
CA ARG A 279 -12.91 -11.02 17.65
C ARG A 279 -13.21 -11.31 19.13
N LYS A 280 -12.98 -12.54 19.58
CA LYS A 280 -13.16 -12.90 20.99
C LYS A 280 -12.02 -12.41 21.88
N THR A 281 -10.84 -12.08 21.32
CA THR A 281 -9.68 -11.54 22.08
C THR A 281 -9.98 -10.20 22.72
N THR A 282 -10.82 -9.39 22.09
CA THR A 282 -11.18 -8.03 22.56
C THR A 282 -12.34 -8.05 23.57
N LYS A 283 -13.07 -9.17 23.68
CA LYS A 283 -14.33 -9.20 24.46
C LYS A 283 -14.15 -9.39 25.96
N LEU A 284 -12.98 -9.81 26.44
CA LEU A 284 -12.75 -10.17 27.84
C LEU A 284 -12.24 -9.00 28.70
N GLU A 285 -12.33 -7.76 28.23
CA GLU A 285 -12.07 -6.56 29.05
C GLU A 285 -13.24 -6.25 30.03
N ARG A 286 -13.91 -7.26 30.59
CA ARG A 286 -15.00 -7.08 31.56
C ARG A 286 -14.99 -8.15 32.64
#